data_AF-A0A661NX09-F1
#
_entry.id   AF-A0A661NX09-F1
#
_cell.length_a   1.000
_cell.length_b   1.000
_cell.length_c   1.000
_cell.angle_alpha   90.00
_cell.angle_beta   90.00
_cell.angle_gamma   90.00
#
_symmetry.space_group_name_H-M   'P 1'
#
loop_
_entity.id
_entity.type
_entity.pdbx_description
1 polymer ?
#
loop_
_entity_poly.entity_id
_entity_poly.type
_entity_poly.pdbx_seq_one_letter_code
_entity_poly.pdbx_strand_id
1 'polypeptide(L)'
;MKRLATGIFLVSLAVAGGLSLLASASPDGLEHTLQQQRVGEEESLLAAPMPDYQAPLPMSPALRQLVAGVSGTCLVAGLLLLLGYWLSRRREKGSASPHH
;
A
#
# COMPACT_ATOMS: atom_id res chain seq x y z
N MET A 1 8.06 -21.19 -6.69
CA MET A 1 7.83 -20.03 -5.79
C MET A 1 8.11 -18.68 -6.45
N LYS A 2 9.31 -18.44 -7.02
CA LYS A 2 9.66 -17.13 -7.63
C LYS A 2 8.67 -16.65 -8.71
N ARG A 3 8.25 -17.53 -9.63
CA ARG A 3 7.27 -17.22 -10.69
C ARG A 3 5.87 -16.85 -10.14
N LEU A 4 5.46 -17.49 -9.04
CA LEU A 4 4.20 -17.18 -8.36
C LEU A 4 4.27 -15.81 -7.69
N ALA A 5 5.35 -15.51 -6.98
CA ALA A 5 5.56 -14.22 -6.34
C ALA A 5 5.60 -13.07 -7.36
N THR A 6 6.27 -13.26 -8.50
CA THR A 6 6.26 -12.30 -9.60
C THR A 6 4.85 -12.12 -10.17
N GLY A 7 4.10 -13.21 -10.36
CA GLY A 7 2.71 -13.16 -10.82
C GLY A 7 1.81 -12.35 -9.88
N ILE A 8 1.87 -12.63 -8.57
CA ILE A 8 1.10 -11.91 -7.56
C ILE A 8 1.48 -10.43 -7.55
N PHE A 9 2.77 -10.10 -7.60
CA PHE A 9 3.23 -8.71 -7.62
C PHE A 9 2.70 -7.93 -8.84
N LEU A 10 2.71 -8.55 -10.03
CA LEU A 10 2.17 -7.94 -11.23
C LEU A 10 0.65 -7.73 -11.13
N VAL A 11 -0.09 -8.69 -10.58
CA VAL A 11 -1.52 -8.52 -10.31
C VAL A 11 -1.76 -7.39 -9.32
N SER A 12 -1.00 -7.34 -8.21
CA SER A 12 -1.09 -6.24 -7.24
C SER A 12 -0.87 -4.88 -7.87
N LEU A 13 0.11 -4.76 -8.78
CA LEU A 13 0.38 -3.50 -9.48
C LEU A 13 -0.77 -3.11 -10.43
N ALA A 14 -1.34 -4.08 -11.14
CA ALA A 14 -2.51 -3.86 -12.01
C ALA A 14 -3.75 -3.45 -11.21
N VAL A 15 -3.97 -4.03 -10.03
CA VAL A 15 -5.07 -3.65 -9.13
C VAL A 15 -4.83 -2.25 -8.57
N ALA A 16 -3.62 -1.98 -8.06
CA ALA A 16 -3.27 -0.71 -7.42
C ALA A 16 -3.27 0.47 -8.40
N GLY A 17 -2.82 0.27 -9.65
CA GLY A 17 -2.77 1.34 -10.66
C GLY A 17 -3.98 1.39 -11.60
N GLY A 18 -4.67 0.26 -11.81
CA GLY A 18 -5.79 0.15 -12.74
C GLY A 18 -7.14 0.15 -12.05
N LEU A 19 -7.41 -0.86 -11.23
CA LEU A 19 -8.73 -1.00 -10.58
C LEU A 19 -9.00 0.09 -9.54
N SER A 20 -7.95 0.65 -8.92
CA SER A 20 -8.10 1.78 -8.00
C SER A 20 -8.71 3.02 -8.66
N LEU A 21 -8.45 3.24 -9.96
CA LEU A 21 -9.03 4.37 -10.71
C LEU A 21 -10.53 4.22 -10.96
N LEU A 22 -11.04 3.00 -10.86
CA LEU A 22 -12.47 2.69 -10.96
C LEU A 22 -13.16 2.71 -9.60
N ALA A 23 -12.43 2.97 -8.50
CA ALA A 23 -13.04 3.12 -7.20
C ALA A 23 -13.94 4.37 -7.20
N SER A 24 -15.18 4.18 -6.74
CA SER A 24 -16.15 5.25 -6.70
C SER A 24 -15.70 6.36 -5.74
N ALA A 25 -15.88 7.61 -6.16
CA ALA A 25 -15.70 8.80 -5.32
C ALA A 25 -16.95 9.13 -4.46
N SER A 26 -17.97 8.26 -4.50
CA SER A 26 -19.17 8.42 -3.68
C SER A 26 -18.85 8.19 -2.21
N PRO A 27 -19.50 8.94 -1.29
CA PRO A 27 -19.31 8.74 0.13
C PRO A 27 -19.62 7.30 0.50
N ASP A 28 -18.75 6.74 1.34
CA ASP A 28 -18.97 5.38 1.84
C ASP A 28 -20.18 5.34 2.79
N GLY A 29 -20.59 4.15 3.23
CA GLY A 29 -21.76 4.01 4.09
C GLY A 29 -21.64 4.77 5.41
N LEU A 30 -20.42 4.99 5.93
CA LEU A 30 -20.20 5.73 7.17
C LEU A 30 -20.29 7.23 6.90
N GLU A 31 -19.57 7.71 5.90
CA GLU A 31 -19.53 9.10 5.47
C GLU A 31 -20.94 9.60 5.10
N HIS A 32 -21.72 8.77 4.40
CA HIS A 32 -23.12 9.06 4.10
C HIS A 32 -23.98 9.20 5.37
N THR A 33 -23.80 8.33 6.37
CA THR A 33 -24.56 8.43 7.65
C THR A 33 -24.14 9.64 8.49
N LEU A 34 -22.85 9.98 8.51
CA LEU A 34 -22.34 11.16 9.20
C LEU A 34 -22.88 12.44 8.56
N GLN A 35 -22.90 12.49 7.22
CA GLN A 35 -23.48 13.59 6.47
C GLN A 35 -24.98 13.74 6.75
N GLN A 36 -25.72 12.63 6.85
CA GLN A 36 -27.14 12.65 7.25
C GLN A 36 -27.36 13.17 8.67
N GLN A 37 -26.45 12.87 9.60
CA GLN A 37 -26.50 13.36 10.98
C GLN A 37 -25.90 14.76 11.16
N ARG A 38 -25.42 15.41 10.07
CA ARG A 38 -24.68 16.70 10.10
C ARG A 38 -23.48 16.68 11.04
N VAL A 39 -22.86 15.52 11.21
CA VAL A 39 -21.58 15.38 11.88
C VAL A 39 -20.52 15.65 10.82
N GLY A 40 -19.69 16.67 11.05
CA GLY A 40 -18.58 16.98 10.15
C GLY A 40 -17.56 15.85 10.13
N GLU A 41 -16.84 15.71 9.02
CA GLU A 41 -15.64 14.87 8.98
C GLU A 41 -14.65 15.38 10.04
N GLU A 42 -14.18 14.49 10.91
CA GLU A 42 -13.16 14.85 11.88
C GLU A 42 -11.84 15.09 11.13
N GLU A 43 -11.29 16.30 11.23
CA GLU A 43 -9.92 16.54 10.76
C GLU A 43 -8.97 15.61 11.52
N SER A 44 -8.18 14.84 10.77
CA SER A 44 -7.24 13.91 11.38
C SER A 44 -6.29 14.65 12.31
N LEU A 45 -6.23 14.22 13.58
CA LEU A 45 -5.32 14.80 14.59
C LEU A 45 -3.84 14.71 14.18
N LEU A 46 -3.52 13.81 13.24
CA LEU A 46 -2.18 13.62 12.70
C LEU A 46 -2.23 13.79 11.17
N ALA A 47 -1.34 14.63 10.65
CA ALA A 47 -1.20 14.81 9.21
C ALA A 47 -0.77 13.49 8.55
N ALA A 48 -1.69 12.87 7.82
CA ALA A 48 -1.37 11.70 7.01
C ALA A 48 -0.52 12.14 5.80
N PRO A 49 0.50 11.35 5.39
CA PRO A 49 1.32 11.69 4.23
C PRO A 49 0.55 11.64 2.91
N MET A 50 -0.54 10.86 2.84
CA MET A 50 -1.43 10.73 1.70
C MET A 50 -2.87 10.48 2.16
N PRO A 51 -3.61 11.53 2.58
CA PRO A 51 -5.05 11.39 2.83
C PRO A 51 -5.75 10.97 1.53
N ASP A 52 -6.78 10.14 1.66
CA ASP A 52 -7.64 9.65 0.57
C ASP A 52 -6.89 9.05 -0.62
N TYR A 53 -5.70 8.48 -0.36
CA TYR A 53 -4.83 7.92 -1.39
C TYR A 53 -4.48 8.93 -2.49
N GLN A 54 -4.39 10.23 -2.17
CA GLN A 54 -4.01 11.27 -3.12
C GLN A 54 -2.54 11.67 -2.96
N ALA A 55 -1.73 11.42 -3.99
CA ALA A 55 -0.35 11.87 -3.98
C ALA A 55 -0.31 13.42 -3.95
N PRO A 56 0.51 14.03 -3.07
CA PRO A 56 0.60 15.49 -2.93
C PRO A 56 1.44 16.10 -4.06
N LEU A 57 1.05 15.85 -5.31
CA LEU A 57 1.74 16.25 -6.53
C LEU A 57 0.80 17.08 -7.41
N PRO A 58 1.29 18.11 -8.13
CA PRO A 58 0.47 18.93 -9.02
C PRO A 58 0.13 18.18 -10.31
N MET A 59 -0.75 17.19 -10.22
CA MET A 59 -1.21 16.33 -11.33
C MET A 59 -2.73 16.17 -11.32
N SER A 60 -3.29 15.48 -12.32
CA SER A 60 -4.71 15.14 -12.34
C SER A 60 -5.06 14.15 -11.21
N PRO A 61 -6.31 14.13 -10.71
CA PRO A 61 -6.73 13.23 -9.62
C PRO A 61 -6.42 11.76 -9.90
N ALA A 62 -6.69 11.29 -11.12
CA ALA A 62 -6.39 9.92 -11.54
C ALA A 62 -4.88 9.62 -11.48
N LEU A 63 -4.02 10.54 -11.90
CA LEU A 63 -2.57 10.36 -11.81
C LEU A 63 -2.09 10.35 -10.36
N ARG A 64 -2.66 11.21 -9.50
CA ARG A 64 -2.33 11.22 -8.07
C ARG A 64 -2.65 9.88 -7.40
N GLN A 65 -3.82 9.30 -7.71
CA GLN A 65 -4.25 8.02 -7.18
C GLN A 65 -3.46 6.84 -7.76
N LEU A 66 -3.09 6.89 -9.04
CA LEU A 66 -2.20 5.89 -9.62
C LEU A 66 -0.83 5.90 -8.93
N VAL A 67 -0.24 7.10 -8.77
CA VAL A 67 1.06 7.26 -8.10
C VAL A 67 0.98 6.79 -6.65
N ALA A 68 -0.12 7.07 -5.95
CA ALA A 68 -0.42 6.56 -4.62
C ALA A 68 -0.28 5.03 -4.54
N GLY A 69 -1.10 4.34 -5.33
CA GLY A 69 -1.23 2.89 -5.28
C GLY A 69 0.07 2.20 -5.70
N VAL A 70 0.69 2.67 -6.78
CA VAL A 70 1.94 2.11 -7.31
C VAL A 70 3.09 2.32 -6.32
N SER A 71 3.27 3.54 -5.80
CA SER A 71 4.37 3.83 -4.88
C SER A 71 4.22 3.06 -3.56
N GLY A 72 3.02 3.01 -2.98
CA GLY A 72 2.73 2.25 -1.76
C GLY A 72 2.97 0.75 -1.94
N THR A 73 2.50 0.17 -3.06
CA THR A 73 2.70 -1.25 -3.37
C THR A 73 4.18 -1.59 -3.50
N CYS A 74 4.94 -0.77 -4.23
CA CYS A 74 6.38 -0.95 -4.39
C CYS A 74 7.13 -0.83 -3.05
N LEU A 75 6.73 0.13 -2.21
CA LEU A 75 7.34 0.35 -0.89
C LEU A 75 7.14 -0.87 0.03
N VAL A 76 5.91 -1.37 0.14
CA VAL A 76 5.60 -2.55 0.96
C VAL A 76 6.31 -3.79 0.43
N ALA A 77 6.27 -4.02 -0.88
CA ALA A 77 6.99 -5.13 -1.50
C ALA A 77 8.50 -5.06 -1.22
N GLY A 78 9.10 -3.87 -1.35
CA GLY A 78 10.51 -3.63 -1.05
C GLY A 78 10.86 -3.93 0.40
N LEU A 79 10.05 -3.44 1.36
CA LEU A 79 10.25 -3.70 2.80
C LEU A 79 10.19 -5.19 3.12
N LEU A 80 9.21 -5.91 2.58
CA LEU A 80 9.07 -7.35 2.81
C LEU A 80 10.23 -8.15 2.20
N LEU A 81 10.70 -7.76 1.01
CA LEU A 81 11.87 -8.39 0.39
C LEU A 81 13.14 -8.13 1.21
N LEU A 82 13.33 -6.90 1.71
CA LEU A 82 14.48 -6.54 2.53
C LEU A 82 14.48 -7.28 3.87
N LEU A 83 13.31 -7.38 4.49
CA LEU A 83 13.11 -8.14 5.71
C LEU A 83 13.39 -9.63 5.47
N GLY A 84 12.80 -10.23 4.43
CA GLY A 84 13.04 -11.63 4.06
C GLY A 84 14.52 -11.92 3.79
N TYR A 85 15.21 -11.01 3.10
CA TYR A 85 16.65 -11.12 2.86
C TYR A 85 17.46 -11.12 4.16
N TRP A 86 17.13 -10.22 5.08
CA TRP A 86 17.82 -10.10 6.36
C TRP A 86 17.59 -11.32 7.27
N LEU A 87 16.36 -11.85 7.30
CA LEU A 87 16.06 -13.10 8.01
C LEU A 87 16.78 -14.31 7.39
N SER A 88 16.87 -14.39 6.06
CA SER A 88 17.59 -15.49 5.39
C SER A 88 19.08 -15.51 5.75
N ARG A 89 19.71 -14.33 5.79
CA ARG A 89 21.13 -14.19 6.20
C ARG A 89 21.40 -14.64 7.65
N ARG A 90 20.42 -14.53 8.54
CA ARG A 90 20.56 -14.98 9.93
C ARG A 90 20.52 -16.50 10.08
N ARG A 91 19.76 -17.20 9.21
CA ARG A 91 19.71 -18.67 9.20
C ARG A 91 21.04 -19.31 8.82
N GLU A 92 21.75 -18.75 7.84
CA GLU A 92 23.05 -19.29 7.40
C GLU A 92 24.14 -19.19 8.48
N LYS A 93 24.08 -18.19 9.36
CA LYS A 93 25.03 -18.06 10.48
C LYS A 93 24.74 -19.01 11.65
N GLY A 94 23.51 -19.48 11.82
CA GLY A 94 23.12 -20.40 12.91
C GLY A 94 23.47 -21.87 12.63
N SER A 95 23.60 -22.26 11.37
CA SER A 95 23.96 -23.62 10.95
C SER A 95 25.47 -23.91 11.02
N ALA A 96 26.28 -22.92 11.41
CA ALA A 96 27.73 -23.00 11.49
C ALA A 96 28.25 -23.16 12.93
N SER A 97 27.43 -23.64 13.88
CA SER A 97 27.94 -24.16 15.16
C SER A 97 28.39 -25.62 14.96
N PRO A 98 29.69 -25.92 15.06
CA PRO A 98 30.23 -27.26 14.84
C PRO A 98 29.91 -28.22 15.99
N HIS A 99 29.87 -29.50 15.65
CA HIS A 99 29.92 -30.65 16.55
C HIS A 99 30.87 -30.44 17.75
N HIS A 100 30.37 -30.69 18.95
CA HIS A 100 31.13 -31.26 20.06
C HIS A 100 30.29 -32.35 20.72
#